data_AF-A0A7C4F4F9-F1
#
_entry.id   AF-A0A7C4F4F9-F1
#
_cell.length_a   1.000
_cell.length_b   1.000
_cell.length_c   1.000
_cell.angle_alpha   90.00
_cell.angle_beta   90.00
_cell.angle_gamma   90.00
#
_symmetry.space_group_name_H-M   'P 1'
#
loop_
_entity.id
_entity.type
_entity.pdbx_description
1 polymer ?
#
loop_
_entity_poly.entity_id
_entity_poly.type
_entity_poly.pdbx_seq_one_letter_code
_entity_poly.pdbx_strand_id
1 'polypeptide(L)'
;MDRNQFNSYSCLRDFRSRYAAEKEKIILYVGRLVPEKGVNVLLGAMPSVLNSHPEAKLVVVGEGYYKEELMRIAGQLSIFPKVHFTGYVDDETLRRLYKCASVAVFPSLYEPFGIVALEAMASGVPVIVSDVGGLSEIVENNVNGLKVEANNSDSLSRAISYLLDNPDAAERLKQNALKKVTETYDWRTIAERTRALYLKTLEEARGNPWMRGNLPAASEAR
;
A
#
# COMPACT_ATOMS: atom_id res chain seq x y z
N MET A 1 -12.55 -22.48 23.95
CA MET A 1 -12.88 -21.52 22.89
C MET A 1 -12.73 -20.13 23.48
N ASP A 2 -11.73 -19.38 23.00
CA ASP A 2 -11.29 -18.13 23.63
C ASP A 2 -12.28 -16.99 23.36
N ARG A 3 -12.89 -16.44 24.42
CA ARG A 3 -13.89 -15.37 24.35
C ARG A 3 -13.32 -14.08 23.74
N ASN A 4 -12.00 -13.87 23.80
CA ASN A 4 -11.34 -12.70 23.21
C ASN A 4 -11.27 -12.75 21.67
N GLN A 5 -11.11 -13.93 21.07
CA GLN A 5 -11.16 -14.07 19.61
C GLN A 5 -12.57 -13.80 19.08
N PHE A 6 -13.60 -14.36 19.72
CA PHE A 6 -15.00 -14.21 19.27
C PHE A 6 -15.45 -12.74 19.24
N ASN A 7 -15.05 -11.95 20.25
CA ASN A 7 -15.39 -10.53 20.34
C ASN A 7 -14.61 -9.66 19.33
N SER A 8 -13.37 -10.04 19.02
CA SER A 8 -12.55 -9.36 18.00
C SER A 8 -13.07 -9.61 16.58
N TYR A 9 -13.55 -10.82 16.27
CA TYR A 9 -14.10 -11.15 14.95
C TYR A 9 -15.46 -10.47 14.69
N SER A 10 -16.35 -10.37 15.69
CA SER A 10 -17.61 -9.65 15.50
C SER A 10 -17.38 -8.16 15.30
N CYS A 11 -16.48 -7.55 16.09
CA CYS A 11 -16.13 -6.13 15.97
C CYS A 11 -15.55 -5.78 14.59
N LEU A 12 -14.71 -6.65 14.01
CA LEU A 12 -14.15 -6.43 12.67
C LEU A 12 -15.19 -6.62 11.57
N ARG A 13 -16.09 -7.60 11.71
CA ARG A 13 -17.21 -7.79 10.77
C ARG A 13 -18.16 -6.59 10.77
N ASP A 14 -18.51 -6.08 11.94
CA ASP A 14 -19.36 -4.89 12.09
C ASP A 14 -18.69 -3.66 11.50
N PHE A 15 -17.38 -3.49 11.73
CA PHE A 15 -16.60 -2.43 11.09
C PHE A 15 -16.63 -2.53 9.56
N ARG A 16 -16.36 -3.72 9.02
CA ARG A 16 -16.30 -3.98 7.58
C ARG A 16 -17.62 -3.68 6.88
N SER A 17 -18.76 -3.94 7.53
CA SER A 17 -20.11 -3.73 6.99
C SER A 17 -20.39 -2.28 6.54
N ARG A 18 -19.61 -1.30 7.04
CA ARG A 18 -19.70 0.12 6.65
C ARG A 18 -19.17 0.39 5.24
N TYR A 19 -18.32 -0.50 4.71
CA TYR A 19 -17.58 -0.28 3.47
C TYR A 19 -17.96 -1.26 2.36
N ALA A 20 -18.35 -2.49 2.73
CA ALA A 20 -18.67 -3.56 1.79
C ALA A 20 -19.67 -4.55 2.40
N ALA A 21 -20.51 -5.14 1.55
CA ALA A 21 -21.42 -6.21 1.97
C ALA A 21 -20.64 -7.48 2.37
N GLU A 22 -21.31 -8.41 3.06
CA GLU A 22 -20.67 -9.60 3.65
C GLU A 22 -19.91 -10.45 2.62
N LYS A 23 -20.48 -10.62 1.43
CA LYS A 23 -19.88 -11.42 0.34
C LYS A 23 -18.90 -10.64 -0.54
N GLU A 24 -18.81 -9.32 -0.38
CA GLU A 24 -18.00 -8.51 -1.28
C GLU A 24 -16.50 -8.62 -0.98
N LYS A 25 -15.64 -8.66 -1.98
CA LYS A 25 -14.18 -8.64 -1.78
C LYS A 25 -13.67 -7.21 -1.87
N ILE A 26 -13.01 -6.70 -0.82
CA ILE A 26 -12.51 -5.32 -0.81
C ILE A 26 -11.20 -5.24 -1.58
N ILE A 27 -11.20 -4.41 -2.63
CA ILE A 27 -10.00 -3.87 -3.28
C ILE A 27 -9.76 -2.52 -2.61
N LEU A 28 -8.61 -2.35 -1.96
CA LEU A 28 -8.30 -1.15 -1.19
C LEU A 28 -7.28 -0.29 -1.94
N TYR A 29 -7.58 1.00 -2.08
CA TYR A 29 -6.62 2.03 -2.44
C TYR A 29 -6.44 2.99 -1.25
N VAL A 30 -5.20 3.40 -0.99
CA VAL A 30 -4.87 4.40 0.02
C VAL A 30 -3.89 5.41 -0.56
N GLY A 31 -4.24 6.68 -0.50
CA GLY A 31 -3.34 7.75 -0.92
C GLY A 31 -4.05 9.04 -1.30
N ARG A 32 -3.28 10.07 -1.62
CA ARG A 32 -3.82 11.34 -2.10
C ARG A 32 -4.61 11.15 -3.40
N LEU A 33 -5.71 11.86 -3.55
CA LEU A 33 -6.52 11.86 -4.77
C LEU A 33 -6.01 12.96 -5.70
N VAL A 34 -4.90 12.64 -6.38
CA VAL A 34 -4.23 13.48 -7.37
C VAL A 34 -3.88 12.62 -8.60
N PRO A 35 -3.78 13.20 -9.81
CA PRO A 35 -3.59 12.43 -11.05
C PRO A 35 -2.37 11.49 -11.02
N GLU A 36 -1.28 11.89 -10.37
CA GLU A 36 -0.03 11.13 -10.30
C GLU A 36 -0.18 9.79 -9.55
N LYS A 37 -1.25 9.64 -8.75
CA LYS A 37 -1.55 8.39 -8.05
C LYS A 37 -2.37 7.40 -8.86
N GLY A 38 -2.80 7.77 -10.07
CA GLY A 38 -3.37 6.83 -11.05
C GLY A 38 -4.70 6.20 -10.63
N VAL A 39 -5.46 6.80 -9.71
CA VAL A 39 -6.76 6.25 -9.27
C VAL A 39 -7.74 6.14 -10.44
N ASN A 40 -7.63 7.03 -11.44
CA ASN A 40 -8.37 6.95 -12.70
C ASN A 40 -8.09 5.65 -13.47
N VAL A 41 -6.84 5.15 -13.45
CA VAL A 41 -6.45 3.88 -14.07
C VAL A 41 -7.09 2.71 -13.33
N LEU A 42 -7.10 2.77 -11.98
CA LEU A 42 -7.80 1.78 -11.17
C LEU A 42 -9.30 1.77 -11.41
N LEU A 43 -9.95 2.94 -11.50
CA LEU A 43 -11.35 3.02 -11.89
C LEU A 43 -11.58 2.43 -13.29
N GLY A 44 -10.69 2.69 -14.25
CA GLY A 44 -10.73 2.12 -15.59
C GLY A 44 -10.59 0.59 -15.63
N ALA A 45 -9.91 -0.01 -14.66
CA ALA A 45 -9.77 -1.47 -14.53
C ALA A 45 -11.02 -2.15 -13.96
N MET A 46 -11.80 -1.42 -13.14
CA MET A 46 -12.93 -2.00 -12.39
C MET A 46 -14.02 -2.62 -13.25
N PRO A 47 -14.43 -2.11 -14.43
CA PRO A 47 -15.42 -2.77 -15.27
C PRO A 47 -15.04 -4.21 -15.63
N SER A 48 -13.77 -4.43 -16.01
CA SER A 48 -13.25 -5.77 -16.33
C SER A 48 -13.20 -6.66 -15.09
N VAL A 49 -12.76 -6.12 -13.94
CA VAL A 49 -12.74 -6.85 -12.67
C VAL A 49 -14.16 -7.25 -12.25
N LEU A 50 -15.14 -6.34 -12.34
CA LEU A 50 -16.53 -6.58 -11.94
C LEU A 50 -17.25 -7.56 -12.86
N ASN A 51 -16.84 -7.66 -14.12
CA ASN A 51 -17.35 -8.66 -15.04
C ASN A 51 -16.97 -10.10 -14.59
N SER A 52 -15.75 -10.28 -14.08
CA SER A 52 -15.27 -11.58 -13.59
C SER A 52 -15.58 -11.82 -12.11
N HIS A 53 -15.64 -10.75 -11.30
CA HIS A 53 -15.88 -10.75 -9.87
C HIS A 53 -16.96 -9.72 -9.51
N PRO A 54 -18.26 -10.04 -9.74
CA PRO A 54 -19.36 -9.14 -9.41
C PRO A 54 -19.42 -8.78 -7.92
N GLU A 55 -18.78 -9.58 -7.04
CA GLU A 55 -18.64 -9.31 -5.63
C GLU A 55 -17.50 -8.34 -5.28
N ALA A 56 -16.67 -7.90 -6.24
CA ALA A 56 -15.63 -6.92 -5.93
C ALA A 56 -16.21 -5.57 -5.52
N LYS A 57 -15.55 -4.92 -4.55
CA LYS A 57 -15.86 -3.58 -4.06
C LYS A 57 -14.57 -2.78 -3.93
N LEU A 58 -14.49 -1.64 -4.61
CA LEU A 58 -13.36 -0.72 -4.47
C LEU A 58 -13.61 0.25 -3.31
N VAL A 59 -12.70 0.28 -2.34
CA VAL A 59 -12.68 1.26 -1.25
C VAL A 59 -11.48 2.19 -1.47
N VAL A 60 -11.77 3.48 -1.64
CA VAL A 60 -10.79 4.53 -1.94
C VAL A 60 -10.62 5.41 -0.70
N VAL A 61 -9.45 5.29 -0.06
CA VAL A 61 -9.09 6.06 1.13
C VAL A 61 -8.18 7.22 0.76
N GLY A 62 -8.56 8.42 1.20
CA GLY A 62 -7.79 9.64 1.02
C GLY A 62 -8.60 10.81 0.48
N GLU A 63 -7.94 11.96 0.39
CA GLU A 63 -8.49 13.22 -0.10
C GLU A 63 -7.57 13.84 -1.14
N GLY A 64 -8.10 14.77 -1.92
CA GLY A 64 -7.35 15.54 -2.90
C GLY A 64 -8.25 16.21 -3.92
N TYR A 65 -7.71 17.20 -4.62
CA TYR A 65 -8.47 18.02 -5.57
C TYR A 65 -9.03 17.22 -6.76
N TYR A 66 -8.52 16.02 -7.02
CA TYR A 66 -8.96 15.18 -8.12
C TYR A 66 -10.18 14.29 -7.76
N LYS A 67 -10.66 14.33 -6.51
CA LYS A 67 -11.75 13.48 -6.01
C LYS A 67 -13.05 13.61 -6.82
N GLU A 68 -13.48 14.84 -7.11
CA GLU A 68 -14.73 15.09 -7.85
C GLU A 68 -14.67 14.49 -9.26
N GLU A 69 -13.52 14.63 -9.92
CA GLU A 69 -13.27 14.05 -11.23
C GLU A 69 -13.27 12.52 -11.20
N LEU A 70 -12.67 11.91 -10.18
CA LEU A 70 -12.70 10.45 -9.98
C LEU A 70 -14.14 9.94 -9.76
N MET A 71 -14.95 10.67 -8.99
CA MET A 71 -16.37 10.32 -8.80
C MET A 71 -17.15 10.43 -10.12
N ARG A 72 -16.87 11.46 -10.93
CA ARG A 72 -17.45 11.63 -12.28
C ARG A 72 -17.07 10.46 -13.19
N ILE A 73 -15.80 10.05 -13.22
CA ILE A 73 -15.31 8.88 -13.97
C ILE A 73 -16.03 7.60 -13.51
N ALA A 74 -16.14 7.37 -12.20
CA ALA A 74 -16.86 6.21 -11.67
C ALA A 74 -18.34 6.18 -12.08
N GLY A 75 -18.98 7.35 -12.16
CA GLY A 75 -20.33 7.51 -12.69
C GLY A 75 -20.43 7.19 -14.19
N GLN A 76 -19.52 7.72 -15.01
CA GLN A 76 -19.47 7.46 -16.45
C GLN A 76 -19.25 5.97 -16.78
N LEU A 77 -18.42 5.31 -15.98
CA LEU A 77 -18.18 3.87 -16.09
C LEU A 77 -19.31 3.01 -15.51
N SER A 78 -20.37 3.62 -14.95
CA SER A 78 -21.49 2.92 -14.29
C SER A 78 -21.08 1.99 -13.15
N ILE A 79 -19.94 2.26 -12.50
CA ILE A 79 -19.39 1.47 -11.38
C ILE A 79 -19.57 2.14 -10.03
N PHE A 80 -20.17 3.34 -9.97
CA PHE A 80 -20.29 4.11 -8.73
C PHE A 80 -20.84 3.31 -7.52
N PRO A 81 -21.86 2.44 -7.65
CA PRO A 81 -22.33 1.60 -6.54
C PRO A 81 -21.27 0.62 -6.01
N LYS A 82 -20.25 0.31 -6.81
CA LYS A 82 -19.13 -0.59 -6.50
C LYS A 82 -17.87 0.14 -6.06
N VAL A 83 -17.93 1.46 -5.91
CA VAL A 83 -16.83 2.29 -5.41
C VAL A 83 -17.28 3.03 -4.15
N HIS A 84 -16.45 3.05 -3.12
CA HIS A 84 -16.71 3.79 -1.88
C HIS A 84 -15.53 4.73 -1.60
N PHE A 85 -15.75 6.03 -1.75
CA PHE A 85 -14.78 7.06 -1.40
C PHE A 85 -14.96 7.44 0.08
N THR A 86 -14.03 7.04 0.94
CA THR A 86 -14.15 7.27 2.39
C THR A 86 -13.82 8.72 2.78
N GLY A 87 -13.04 9.40 1.96
CA GLY A 87 -12.31 10.59 2.37
C GLY A 87 -11.16 10.25 3.32
N TYR A 88 -10.78 11.21 4.16
CA TYR A 88 -9.78 10.99 5.21
C TYR A 88 -10.33 10.05 6.31
N VAL A 89 -9.49 9.13 6.78
CA VAL A 89 -9.76 8.26 7.91
C VAL A 89 -8.59 8.28 8.87
N ASP A 90 -8.83 8.00 10.15
CA ASP A 90 -7.78 7.88 11.16
C ASP A 90 -6.96 6.58 11.01
N ASP A 91 -5.79 6.53 11.66
CA ASP A 91 -4.85 5.41 11.59
C ASP A 91 -5.42 4.08 12.13
N GLU A 92 -6.35 4.12 13.08
CA GLU A 92 -6.98 2.90 13.57
C GLU A 92 -7.95 2.34 12.53
N THR A 93 -8.77 3.21 11.95
CA THR A 93 -9.66 2.88 10.83
C THR A 93 -8.86 2.35 9.64
N LEU A 94 -7.75 3.01 9.27
CA LEU A 94 -6.89 2.58 8.17
C LEU A 94 -6.29 1.18 8.41
N ARG A 95 -5.75 0.91 9.61
CA ARG A 95 -5.23 -0.42 9.97
C ARG A 95 -6.31 -1.49 9.91
N ARG A 96 -7.53 -1.19 10.33
CA ARG A 96 -8.66 -2.12 10.22
C ARG A 96 -9.07 -2.35 8.76
N LEU A 97 -9.04 -1.32 7.91
CA LEU A 97 -9.30 -1.45 6.47
C LEU A 97 -8.29 -2.35 5.78
N TYR A 98 -6.98 -2.19 6.05
CA TYR A 98 -5.97 -3.09 5.51
C TYR A 98 -6.24 -4.55 5.88
N LYS A 99 -6.61 -4.82 7.14
CA LYS A 99 -6.99 -6.17 7.60
C LYS A 99 -8.24 -6.74 6.94
N CYS A 100 -9.16 -5.88 6.49
CA CYS A 100 -10.39 -6.29 5.83
C CYS A 100 -10.25 -6.43 4.30
N ALA A 101 -9.15 -5.93 3.73
CA ALA A 101 -8.92 -5.90 2.30
C ALA A 101 -8.48 -7.26 1.78
N SER A 102 -9.00 -7.63 0.61
CA SER A 102 -8.56 -8.81 -0.14
C SER A 102 -7.28 -8.52 -0.91
N VAL A 103 -7.11 -7.28 -1.37
CA VAL A 103 -5.93 -6.79 -2.08
C VAL A 103 -5.79 -5.27 -1.88
N ALA A 104 -4.57 -4.77 -1.75
CA ALA A 104 -4.26 -3.35 -1.79
C ALA A 104 -3.60 -2.98 -3.13
N VAL A 105 -4.06 -1.90 -3.76
CA VAL A 105 -3.66 -1.54 -5.13
C VAL A 105 -3.14 -0.11 -5.17
N PHE A 106 -1.93 0.07 -5.70
CA PHE A 106 -1.24 1.36 -5.80
C PHE A 106 -0.83 1.63 -7.26
N PRO A 107 -1.75 2.14 -8.09
CA PRO A 107 -1.59 2.27 -9.55
C PRO A 107 -0.83 3.56 -9.93
N SER A 108 0.08 4.03 -9.09
CA SER A 108 0.76 5.32 -9.24
C SER A 108 1.46 5.45 -10.60
N LEU A 109 1.40 6.64 -11.19
CA LEU A 109 2.22 7.03 -12.35
C LEU A 109 3.57 7.57 -11.88
N TYR A 110 3.60 8.14 -10.68
CA TYR A 110 4.81 8.62 -10.02
C TYR A 110 4.75 8.34 -8.51
N GLU A 111 5.75 7.62 -8.01
CA GLU A 111 5.86 7.29 -6.58
C GLU A 111 7.32 7.21 -6.15
N PRO A 112 7.88 8.21 -5.46
CA PRO A 112 9.29 8.21 -5.09
C PRO A 112 9.63 7.24 -3.95
N PHE A 113 8.73 7.06 -2.98
CA PHE A 113 9.04 6.31 -1.76
C PHE A 113 8.25 5.02 -1.56
N GLY A 114 7.00 4.96 -2.02
CA GLY A 114 6.17 3.74 -1.90
C GLY A 114 5.81 3.34 -0.46
N ILE A 115 5.80 4.29 0.49
CA ILE A 115 5.50 4.02 1.92
C ILE A 115 4.16 3.32 2.10
N VAL A 116 3.14 3.70 1.33
CA VAL A 116 1.81 3.07 1.38
C VAL A 116 1.84 1.58 1.03
N ALA A 117 2.77 1.15 0.17
CA ALA A 117 2.96 -0.27 -0.12
C ALA A 117 3.60 -1.00 1.08
N LEU A 118 4.59 -0.38 1.75
CA LEU A 118 5.18 -0.94 2.98
C LEU A 118 4.14 -1.06 4.10
N GLU A 119 3.27 -0.07 4.29
CA GLU A 119 2.18 -0.11 5.27
C GLU A 119 1.19 -1.25 4.99
N ALA A 120 0.82 -1.44 3.72
CA ALA A 120 -0.05 -2.52 3.30
C ALA A 120 0.61 -3.90 3.51
N MET A 121 1.87 -4.03 3.09
CA MET A 121 2.66 -5.26 3.30
C MET A 121 2.79 -5.58 4.80
N ALA A 122 3.09 -4.58 5.64
CA ALA A 122 3.16 -4.72 7.10
C ALA A 122 1.83 -5.13 7.73
N SER A 123 0.72 -4.71 7.12
CA SER A 123 -0.64 -5.03 7.57
C SER A 123 -1.12 -6.41 7.13
N GLY A 124 -0.33 -7.13 6.33
CA GLY A 124 -0.66 -8.47 5.86
C GLY A 124 -1.77 -8.48 4.82
N VAL A 125 -1.75 -7.55 3.86
CA VAL A 125 -2.59 -7.62 2.66
C VAL A 125 -1.69 -7.80 1.42
N PRO A 126 -2.05 -8.65 0.46
CA PRO A 126 -1.29 -8.74 -0.79
C PRO A 126 -1.38 -7.43 -1.56
N VAL A 127 -0.27 -7.03 -2.19
CA VAL A 127 -0.14 -5.73 -2.87
C VAL A 127 0.01 -5.87 -4.38
N ILE A 128 -0.64 -4.98 -5.11
CA ILE A 128 -0.43 -4.75 -6.54
C ILE A 128 0.06 -3.31 -6.71
N VAL A 129 1.16 -3.12 -7.41
CA VAL A 129 1.77 -1.79 -7.62
C VAL A 129 2.11 -1.55 -9.08
N SER A 130 2.07 -0.30 -9.52
CA SER A 130 2.73 0.08 -10.77
C SER A 130 4.25 -0.11 -10.66
N ASP A 131 4.89 -0.53 -11.76
CA ASP A 131 6.35 -0.66 -11.84
C ASP A 131 7.05 0.71 -12.01
N VAL A 132 6.95 1.56 -10.99
CA VAL A 132 7.52 2.92 -11.00
C VAL A 132 8.18 3.28 -9.67
N GLY A 133 9.26 4.06 -9.75
CA GLY A 133 9.95 4.67 -8.60
C GLY A 133 10.17 3.71 -7.42
N GLY A 134 9.91 4.20 -6.20
CA GLY A 134 10.10 3.43 -4.97
C GLY A 134 9.21 2.19 -4.86
N LEU A 135 8.07 2.13 -5.55
CA LEU A 135 7.24 0.90 -5.59
C LEU A 135 7.98 -0.24 -6.28
N SER A 136 8.73 0.07 -7.34
CA SER A 136 9.52 -0.91 -8.08
C SER A 136 10.67 -1.49 -7.23
N GLU A 137 11.20 -0.72 -6.29
CA GLU A 137 12.28 -1.17 -5.39
C GLU A 137 11.73 -2.00 -4.20
N ILE A 138 10.58 -1.59 -3.67
CA ILE A 138 9.94 -2.25 -2.52
C ILE A 138 9.30 -3.57 -2.93
N VAL A 139 8.59 -3.61 -4.05
CA VAL A 139 7.87 -4.81 -4.49
C VAL A 139 8.73 -5.58 -5.49
N GLU A 140 8.89 -6.87 -5.27
CA GLU A 140 9.49 -7.80 -6.22
C GLU A 140 8.38 -8.67 -6.82
N ASN A 141 8.23 -8.57 -8.15
CA ASN A 141 7.11 -9.14 -8.87
C ASN A 141 7.03 -10.66 -8.66
N ASN A 142 5.83 -11.17 -8.37
CA ASN A 142 5.56 -12.58 -8.05
C ASN A 142 6.26 -13.14 -6.80
N VAL A 143 7.03 -12.33 -6.06
CA VAL A 143 7.72 -12.75 -4.84
C VAL A 143 6.99 -12.22 -3.61
N ASN A 144 6.81 -10.90 -3.49
CA ASN A 144 6.19 -10.25 -2.33
C ASN A 144 5.04 -9.29 -2.71
N GLY A 145 4.66 -9.29 -3.98
CA GLY A 145 3.54 -8.54 -4.54
C GLY A 145 3.51 -8.73 -6.06
N LEU A 146 2.57 -8.07 -6.72
CA LEU A 146 2.52 -8.02 -8.18
C LEU A 146 2.88 -6.62 -8.67
N LYS A 147 3.68 -6.59 -9.74
CA LYS A 147 3.92 -5.38 -10.51
C LYS A 147 3.06 -5.36 -11.76
N VAL A 148 2.54 -4.19 -12.09
CA VAL A 148 1.82 -3.94 -13.33
C VAL A 148 2.45 -2.80 -14.10
N GLU A 149 2.15 -2.76 -15.39
CA GLU A 149 2.53 -1.63 -16.23
C GLU A 149 1.79 -0.37 -15.77
N ALA A 150 2.52 0.74 -15.61
CA ALA A 150 1.94 2.01 -15.22
C ALA A 150 0.98 2.53 -16.30
N ASN A 151 -0.08 3.22 -15.87
CA ASN A 151 -1.10 3.77 -16.78
C ASN A 151 -1.84 2.72 -17.64
N ASN A 152 -1.85 1.45 -17.23
CA ASN A 152 -2.49 0.36 -17.97
C ASN A 152 -3.59 -0.34 -17.14
N SER A 153 -4.84 0.02 -17.41
CA SER A 153 -6.02 -0.56 -16.75
C SER A 153 -6.17 -2.07 -16.97
N ASP A 154 -5.78 -2.59 -18.13
CA ASP A 154 -5.89 -4.02 -18.46
C ASP A 154 -4.82 -4.86 -17.76
N SER A 155 -3.64 -4.29 -17.54
CA SER A 155 -2.60 -4.90 -16.71
C SER A 155 -3.06 -5.00 -15.25
N LEU A 156 -3.68 -3.92 -14.76
CA LEU A 156 -4.20 -3.83 -13.41
C LEU A 156 -5.38 -4.78 -13.17
N SER A 157 -6.35 -4.85 -14.09
CA SER A 157 -7.52 -5.73 -13.96
C SER A 157 -7.10 -7.19 -13.91
N ARG A 158 -6.18 -7.63 -14.77
CA ARG A 158 -5.64 -9.00 -14.77
C ARG A 158 -4.94 -9.35 -13.46
N ALA A 159 -4.12 -8.44 -12.92
CA ALA A 159 -3.44 -8.66 -11.65
C ALA A 159 -4.43 -8.76 -10.46
N ILE A 160 -5.46 -7.90 -10.45
CA ILE A 160 -6.51 -7.94 -9.44
C ILE A 160 -7.26 -9.28 -9.52
N SER A 161 -7.77 -9.64 -10.70
CA SER A 161 -8.49 -10.91 -10.90
C SER A 161 -7.64 -12.11 -10.51
N TYR A 162 -6.36 -12.14 -10.90
CA TYR A 162 -5.45 -13.22 -10.52
C TYR A 162 -5.37 -13.42 -9.01
N LEU A 163 -5.24 -12.35 -8.21
CA LEU A 163 -5.21 -12.49 -6.75
C LEU A 163 -6.57 -12.83 -6.14
N LEU A 164 -7.67 -12.40 -6.75
CA LEU A 164 -9.02 -12.76 -6.30
C LEU A 164 -9.39 -14.23 -6.60
N ASP A 165 -8.78 -14.81 -7.64
CA ASP A 165 -8.95 -16.22 -8.06
C ASP A 165 -7.99 -17.19 -7.37
N ASN A 166 -6.81 -16.72 -6.97
CA ASN A 166 -5.73 -17.57 -6.46
C ASN A 166 -5.40 -17.23 -4.99
N PRO A 167 -6.23 -17.65 -4.02
CA PRO A 167 -6.03 -17.35 -2.60
C PRO A 167 -4.68 -17.88 -2.08
N ASP A 168 -4.21 -19.03 -2.58
CA ASP A 168 -2.90 -19.58 -2.20
C ASP A 168 -1.74 -18.71 -2.68
N ALA A 169 -1.85 -18.14 -3.89
CA ALA A 169 -0.86 -17.20 -4.40
C ALA A 169 -0.89 -15.89 -3.59
N ALA A 170 -2.08 -15.37 -3.29
CA ALA A 170 -2.25 -14.20 -2.45
C ALA A 170 -1.64 -14.40 -1.05
N GLU A 171 -1.88 -15.56 -0.42
CA GLU A 171 -1.31 -15.92 0.88
C GLU A 171 0.21 -15.99 0.83
N ARG A 172 0.78 -16.67 -0.18
CA ARG A 172 2.24 -16.75 -0.37
C ARG A 172 2.88 -15.38 -0.53
N LEU A 173 2.32 -14.52 -1.38
CA LEU A 173 2.84 -13.16 -1.60
C LEU A 173 2.78 -12.34 -0.32
N LYS A 174 1.65 -12.41 0.41
CA LYS A 174 1.48 -11.76 1.71
C LYS A 174 2.53 -12.19 2.73
N GLN A 175 2.80 -13.49 2.86
CA GLN A 175 3.80 -13.99 3.82
C GLN A 175 5.21 -13.51 3.46
N ASN A 176 5.57 -13.54 2.18
CA ASN A 176 6.85 -13.03 1.72
C ASN A 176 6.98 -11.51 1.92
N ALA A 177 5.88 -10.77 1.74
CA ALA A 177 5.82 -9.33 2.01
C ALA A 177 6.06 -9.00 3.48
N LEU A 178 5.35 -9.69 4.38
CA LEU A 178 5.52 -9.55 5.83
C LEU A 178 6.96 -9.85 6.25
N LYS A 179 7.54 -10.91 5.70
CA LYS A 179 8.95 -11.27 5.95
C LYS A 179 9.89 -10.16 5.50
N LYS A 180 9.76 -9.65 4.25
CA LYS A 180 10.61 -8.57 3.72
C LYS A 180 10.51 -7.31 4.58
N VAL A 181 9.30 -6.88 4.95
CA VAL A 181 9.10 -5.70 5.80
C VAL A 181 9.77 -5.87 7.15
N THR A 182 9.57 -7.01 7.80
CA THR A 182 10.14 -7.29 9.12
C THR A 182 11.67 -7.35 9.10
N GLU A 183 12.28 -7.91 8.06
CA GLU A 183 13.73 -8.09 7.97
C GLU A 183 14.49 -6.87 7.45
N THR A 184 13.86 -6.08 6.57
CA THR A 184 14.56 -5.01 5.83
C THR A 184 14.17 -3.61 6.28
N TYR A 185 12.91 -3.44 6.71
CA TYR A 185 12.32 -2.13 6.99
C TYR A 185 11.98 -1.93 8.48
N ASP A 186 12.56 -2.75 9.35
CA ASP A 186 12.48 -2.55 10.79
C ASP A 186 13.18 -1.24 11.20
N TRP A 187 12.48 -0.40 11.96
CA TRP A 187 12.93 0.94 12.32
C TRP A 187 14.24 0.92 13.13
N ARG A 188 14.44 -0.09 13.98
CA ARG A 188 15.69 -0.22 14.74
C ARG A 188 16.85 -0.51 13.80
N THR A 189 16.66 -1.44 12.88
CA THR A 189 17.65 -1.78 11.84
C THR A 189 18.01 -0.57 10.98
N ILE A 190 17.02 0.22 10.55
CA ILE A 190 17.25 1.45 9.77
C ILE A 190 18.01 2.49 10.61
N ALA A 191 17.63 2.70 11.86
CA ALA A 191 18.28 3.66 12.75
C ALA A 191 19.75 3.29 13.01
N GLU A 192 20.04 2.02 13.24
CA GLU A 192 21.40 1.50 13.46
C GLU A 192 22.28 1.68 12.22
N ARG A 193 21.78 1.33 11.03
CA ARG A 193 22.50 1.54 9.76
C ARG A 193 22.77 3.01 9.47
N THR A 194 21.77 3.87 9.72
CA THR A 194 21.90 5.32 9.52
C THR A 194 22.96 5.90 10.47
N ARG A 195 22.93 5.50 11.74
CA ARG A 195 23.94 5.88 12.73
C ARG A 195 25.34 5.41 12.33
N ALA A 196 25.47 4.15 11.89
CA ALA A 196 26.75 3.62 11.44
C ALA A 196 27.33 4.39 10.24
N LEU A 197 26.48 4.77 9.28
CA LEU A 197 26.89 5.60 8.14
C LEU A 197 27.35 6.99 8.60
N TYR A 198 26.60 7.67 9.48
CA TYR A 198 27.00 8.97 10.01
C TYR A 198 28.34 8.91 10.75
N LEU A 199 28.57 7.88 11.56
CA LEU A 199 29.84 7.67 12.26
C LEU A 199 30.99 7.45 11.27
N LYS A 200 30.79 6.63 10.24
CA LYS A 200 31.78 6.40 9.17
C LYS A 200 32.13 7.70 8.44
N THR A 201 31.12 8.47 8.03
CA THR A 201 31.34 9.75 7.34
C THR A 201 32.06 10.77 8.24
N LEU A 202 31.78 10.78 9.55
CA LEU A 202 32.51 11.60 10.51
C LEU A 202 33.97 11.19 10.64
N GLU A 203 34.27 9.89 10.64
CA GLU A 203 35.65 9.37 10.65
C GLU A 203 36.40 9.76 9.37
N GLU A 204 35.79 9.56 8.20
CA GLU A 204 36.35 9.97 6.90
C GLU A 204 36.59 11.48 6.84
N ALA A 205 35.65 12.28 7.35
CA ALA A 205 35.78 13.74 7.41
C ALA A 205 36.91 14.17 8.36
N ARG A 206 37.13 13.49 9.49
CA ARG A 206 38.26 13.76 10.39
C ARG A 206 39.61 13.46 9.75
N GLY A 207 39.67 12.48 8.85
CA GLY A 207 40.85 12.17 8.04
C GLY A 207 41.11 13.15 6.91
N ASN A 208 40.11 13.97 6.54
CA ASN A 208 40.18 14.88 5.41
C ASN A 208 40.93 16.19 5.77
N PRO A 209 42.03 16.54 5.07
CA PRO A 209 42.81 17.76 5.33
C PRO A 209 41.99 19.05 5.24
N TRP A 210 40.93 19.06 4.41
CA TRP A 210 40.07 20.22 4.17
C TRP A 210 39.05 20.47 5.30
N MET A 211 38.91 19.55 6.26
CA MET A 211 37.94 19.61 7.36
C MET A 211 38.58 19.80 8.74
N ARG A 212 39.92 19.90 8.82
CA ARG A 212 40.66 20.12 10.08
C ARG A 212 40.41 21.54 10.61
N GLY A 213 39.41 21.69 11.48
CA GLY A 213 39.10 22.94 12.19
C GLY A 213 37.62 23.22 12.42
N ASN A 214 36.71 22.54 11.70
CA ASN A 214 35.27 22.84 11.69
C ASN A 214 34.36 21.71 12.21
N LEU A 215 34.89 20.69 12.90
CA LEU A 215 34.10 19.58 13.43
C LEU A 215 33.96 19.66 14.96
N PRO A 216 32.75 19.49 15.52
CA PRO A 216 32.53 19.49 16.98
C PRO A 216 33.27 18.34 17.65
N ALA A 217 33.69 18.55 18.91
CA ALA A 217 34.45 17.57 19.68
C ALA A 217 33.60 16.31 19.93
N ALA A 218 34.24 15.13 19.91
CA ALA A 218 33.58 13.84 20.03
C ALA A 218 32.75 13.64 21.33
N SER A 219 32.89 14.53 22.31
CA SER A 219 32.16 14.52 23.59
C SER A 219 30.73 15.06 23.52
N GLU A 220 30.31 15.70 22.44
CA GLU A 220 29.01 16.38 22.35
C GLU A 220 27.89 15.56 21.69
N ALA A 221 28.19 14.36 21.18
CA ALA A 221 27.24 13.50 20.45
C ALA A 221 26.73 12.32 21.30
N ARG A 222 26.09 12.62 22.45
CA ARG A 222 25.34 11.63 23.24
C ARG A 222 23.84 11.78 23.03
#